data_AF-A0A1N7J6J5-F1
#
_entry.id   AF-A0A1N7J6J5-F1
#
_cell.length_a   1.000
_cell.length_b   1.000
_cell.length_c   1.000
_cell.angle_alpha   90.00
_cell.angle_beta   90.00
_cell.angle_gamma   90.00
#
_symmetry.space_group_name_H-M   'P 1'
#
loop_
_entity.id
_entity.type
_entity.pdbx_description
1 polymer ?
#
loop_
_entity_poly.entity_id
_entity_poly.type
_entity_poly.pdbx_seq_one_letter_code
_entity_poly.pdbx_strand_id
1 'polypeptide(L)'
;MTHQPPHRPDRPGRGSSRADRADLGRASHTDRADRADRADRFDDGYPDEHSGGDNRPLPQEIYTRRRVAAVVVILAVVALVVWGLTAFARSGGDDAPETPTAAPSTLVTTPTEPNPEGADAASDETDATAADATGTDAKSSDAAATEEGEPGKDKDKDGEKPDDEALAAKKTCELEDLQLTAELNKTAFGQGEPAEERKFSVLIHNPTGGDCVIDTDDNQLRFAAFSIAREGYQQIWSDTDCNKPMITGEEVFPAGETRKFTAAWSGLDSAPERCDARQPAAPGAYAAVGFLGEKSSAPVTFNITG
;
A
#
# COMPACT_ATOMS: atom_id res chain seq x y z
N MET A 1 31.68 63.17 33.78
CA MET A 1 30.78 62.54 34.76
C MET A 1 30.84 61.05 34.55
N THR A 2 31.33 60.40 35.59
CA THR A 2 31.72 59.02 35.75
C THR A 2 30.48 58.15 35.89
N HIS A 3 30.34 57.05 35.12
CA HIS A 3 29.48 55.95 35.55
C HIS A 3 30.15 54.60 35.30
N GLN A 4 30.21 53.90 36.43
CA GLN A 4 30.84 52.65 36.84
C GLN A 4 30.39 51.41 36.04
N PRO A 5 31.27 50.41 35.84
CA PRO A 5 30.90 49.11 35.25
C PRO A 5 30.30 48.17 36.32
N PRO A 6 29.43 47.21 35.95
CA PRO A 6 28.91 46.23 36.89
C PRO A 6 29.87 45.03 37.07
N HIS A 7 30.00 44.65 38.35
CA HIS A 7 30.79 43.55 38.88
C HIS A 7 30.26 42.14 38.51
N ARG A 8 31.19 41.23 38.23
CA ARG A 8 31.20 39.81 38.63
C ARG A 8 32.56 39.58 39.32
N PRO A 9 32.78 38.61 40.22
CA PRO A 9 32.12 37.29 40.33
C PRO A 9 31.77 36.87 41.78
N ASP A 10 31.04 35.76 41.95
CA ASP A 10 31.45 34.64 42.83
C ASP A 10 30.39 33.52 42.85
N ARG A 11 30.83 32.32 42.47
CA ARG A 11 30.28 31.01 42.81
C ARG A 11 31.48 30.26 43.41
N PRO A 12 31.37 29.58 44.56
CA PRO A 12 30.94 28.18 44.48
C PRO A 12 30.23 27.65 45.74
N GLY A 13 29.47 26.57 45.57
CA GLY A 13 28.89 25.80 46.67
C GLY A 13 28.48 24.40 46.20
N ARG A 14 29.46 23.51 46.07
CA ARG A 14 29.26 22.05 45.91
C ARG A 14 28.80 21.48 47.25
N GLY A 15 27.57 20.98 47.31
CA GLY A 15 27.14 20.05 48.36
C GLY A 15 27.40 18.62 47.91
N SER A 16 28.29 17.93 48.63
CA SER A 16 28.57 16.50 48.52
C SER A 16 28.10 15.83 49.82
N SER A 17 27.28 14.78 49.72
CA SER A 17 27.17 13.72 50.72
C SER A 17 26.64 12.48 49.97
N ARG A 18 27.48 11.47 49.69
CA ARG A 18 27.73 10.26 50.53
C ARG A 18 26.41 9.63 50.98
N ALA A 19 25.97 8.52 50.37
CA ALA A 19 26.50 7.14 50.41
C ALA A 19 25.73 6.34 51.45
N ASP A 20 24.93 5.37 50.99
CA ASP A 20 24.77 4.10 51.70
C ASP A 20 24.53 2.97 50.69
N ARG A 21 25.47 2.03 50.71
CA ARG A 21 25.53 0.81 49.92
C ARG A 21 26.19 -0.24 50.79
N ALA A 22 25.39 -1.10 51.40
CA ALA A 22 25.76 -2.46 51.81
C ALA A 22 24.51 -3.14 52.42
N ASP A 23 24.07 -4.26 51.85
CA ASP A 23 24.35 -5.54 52.50
C ASP A 23 24.26 -6.68 51.48
N LEU A 24 25.32 -7.48 51.45
CA LEU A 24 25.48 -8.70 50.66
C LEU A 24 25.52 -9.86 51.66
N GLY A 25 24.39 -10.54 51.83
CA GLY A 25 24.29 -11.78 52.59
C GLY A 25 24.64 -12.99 51.72
N ARG A 26 25.83 -13.55 51.96
CA ARG A 26 26.42 -14.74 51.33
C ARG A 26 25.82 -16.04 51.86
N ALA A 27 25.51 -16.93 50.91
CA ALA A 27 25.46 -18.40 50.91
C ALA A 27 25.54 -19.22 52.21
N SER A 28 24.66 -20.22 52.33
CA SER A 28 25.00 -21.52 52.91
C SER A 28 24.51 -22.66 52.01
N HIS A 29 25.35 -23.68 51.93
CA HIS A 29 25.41 -24.71 50.89
C HIS A 29 25.29 -26.06 51.61
N THR A 30 24.08 -26.58 51.73
CA THR A 30 23.72 -27.94 52.18
C THR A 30 22.29 -28.13 51.65
N ASP A 31 21.95 -29.02 50.73
CA ASP A 31 22.11 -30.46 50.82
C ASP A 31 21.88 -31.06 49.42
N ARG A 32 22.81 -31.93 48.99
CA ARG A 32 22.78 -32.61 47.67
C ARG A 32 22.41 -34.09 47.81
N ALA A 33 21.77 -34.49 48.89
CA ALA A 33 21.53 -35.91 49.15
C ALA A 33 20.18 -36.14 49.85
N ASP A 34 19.08 -35.95 49.13
CA ASP A 34 17.82 -36.65 49.44
C ASP A 34 16.93 -36.67 48.19
N ARG A 35 17.40 -37.43 47.19
CA ARG A 35 16.72 -37.66 45.89
C ARG A 35 16.16 -39.08 45.78
N ALA A 36 15.88 -39.77 46.86
CA ALA A 36 15.49 -41.18 46.76
C ALA A 36 14.60 -41.66 47.91
N ASP A 37 13.49 -40.99 48.23
CA ASP A 37 12.40 -41.64 49.00
C ASP A 37 11.07 -40.85 48.99
N ARG A 38 10.67 -40.32 47.81
CA ARG A 38 9.34 -39.69 47.67
C ARG A 38 8.71 -39.94 46.30
N ALA A 39 8.74 -41.19 45.88
CA ALA A 39 8.02 -41.67 44.71
C ALA A 39 7.35 -43.00 45.07
N ASP A 40 6.34 -42.97 45.95
CA ASP A 40 5.39 -44.09 46.17
C ASP A 40 4.28 -43.71 47.17
N ARG A 41 3.53 -42.63 46.88
CA ARG A 41 2.14 -42.48 47.35
C ARG A 41 1.57 -41.18 46.79
N PHE A 42 0.76 -41.27 45.75
CA PHE A 42 -0.45 -40.47 45.52
C PHE A 42 -1.06 -41.01 44.23
N ASP A 43 -1.72 -42.14 44.37
CA ASP A 43 -2.70 -42.67 43.43
C ASP A 43 -4.05 -42.17 43.95
N ASP A 44 -4.50 -41.03 43.43
CA ASP A 44 -5.87 -40.55 43.61
C ASP A 44 -6.33 -40.09 42.22
N GLY A 45 -7.24 -40.88 41.65
CA GLY A 45 -7.73 -40.75 40.30
C GLY A 45 -8.39 -39.40 40.04
N TYR A 46 -7.89 -38.71 39.01
CA TYR A 46 -8.61 -37.62 38.37
C TYR A 46 -9.41 -38.23 37.20
N PRO A 47 -10.74 -38.09 37.15
CA PRO A 47 -11.50 -38.50 35.99
C PRO A 47 -11.18 -37.57 34.80
N ASP A 48 -10.60 -38.15 33.75
CA ASP A 48 -10.55 -37.57 32.41
C ASP A 48 -11.98 -37.51 31.84
N GLU A 49 -12.68 -36.42 32.13
CA GLU A 49 -13.82 -36.01 31.31
C GLU A 49 -13.28 -35.42 30.01
N HIS A 50 -13.35 -36.24 28.95
CA HIS A 50 -13.30 -35.81 27.56
C HIS A 50 -14.30 -34.67 27.31
N SER A 51 -13.86 -33.43 27.50
CA SER A 51 -14.48 -32.26 26.90
C SER A 51 -14.12 -32.24 25.41
N GLY A 52 -14.85 -33.04 24.63
CA GLY A 52 -15.05 -32.77 23.22
C GLY A 52 -15.76 -31.43 23.12
N GLY A 53 -14.99 -30.36 22.91
CA GLY A 53 -15.53 -29.04 22.62
C GLY A 53 -16.35 -29.13 21.33
N ASP A 54 -17.66 -29.07 21.49
CA ASP A 54 -18.61 -28.90 20.41
C ASP A 54 -18.17 -27.71 19.56
N ASN A 55 -17.80 -27.97 18.30
CA ASN A 55 -17.76 -26.97 17.25
C ASN A 55 -19.20 -26.54 16.95
N ARG A 56 -19.78 -25.71 17.83
CA ARG A 56 -21.05 -25.04 17.54
C ARG A 56 -20.72 -23.86 16.61
N PRO A 57 -21.28 -23.82 15.38
CA PRO A 57 -21.09 -22.70 14.50
C PRO A 57 -21.59 -21.42 15.16
N LEU A 58 -20.82 -20.35 14.99
CA LEU A 58 -21.13 -19.00 15.43
C LEU A 58 -22.59 -18.62 15.06
N PRO A 59 -23.34 -17.96 15.96
CA PRO A 59 -24.78 -17.74 15.79
C PRO A 59 -25.08 -16.90 14.53
N GLN A 60 -25.70 -17.53 13.53
CA GLN A 60 -26.11 -16.92 12.26
C GLN A 60 -27.45 -16.14 12.33
N GLU A 61 -27.84 -15.60 13.48
CA GLU A 61 -29.18 -14.99 13.63
C GLU A 61 -29.26 -13.52 13.20
N ILE A 62 -28.12 -12.84 12.99
CA ILE A 62 -28.12 -11.44 12.48
C ILE A 62 -27.85 -11.38 10.96
N TYR A 63 -27.18 -12.39 10.40
CA TYR A 63 -26.85 -12.45 8.97
C TYR A 63 -28.06 -12.81 8.09
N THR A 64 -28.94 -13.69 8.58
CA THR A 64 -30.13 -14.14 7.85
C THR A 64 -31.20 -13.07 7.75
N ARG A 65 -31.39 -12.23 8.77
CA ARG A 65 -32.43 -11.17 8.76
C ARG A 65 -32.19 -10.09 7.70
N ARG A 66 -30.94 -9.66 7.49
CA ARG A 66 -30.60 -8.66 6.47
C ARG A 66 -30.63 -9.24 5.06
N ARG A 67 -30.24 -10.51 4.89
CA ARG A 67 -30.27 -11.19 3.59
C ARG A 67 -31.68 -11.54 3.14
N VAL A 68 -32.56 -11.96 4.05
CA VAL A 68 -33.98 -12.17 3.74
C VAL A 68 -34.66 -10.85 3.38
N ALA A 69 -34.34 -9.75 4.08
CA ALA A 69 -34.85 -8.42 3.72
C ALA A 69 -34.39 -7.99 2.32
N ALA A 70 -33.11 -8.19 1.99
CA ALA A 70 -32.59 -7.89 0.65
C ALA A 70 -33.27 -8.73 -0.44
N VAL A 71 -33.47 -10.03 -0.21
CA VAL A 71 -34.16 -10.91 -1.17
C VAL A 71 -35.62 -10.51 -1.37
N VAL A 72 -36.34 -10.13 -0.31
CA VAL A 72 -37.73 -9.66 -0.41
C VAL A 72 -37.82 -8.35 -1.18
N VAL A 73 -36.89 -7.41 -0.95
CA VAL A 73 -36.83 -6.15 -1.71
C VAL A 73 -36.53 -6.42 -3.17
N ILE A 74 -35.58 -7.30 -3.49
CA ILE A 74 -35.28 -7.68 -4.88
C ILE A 74 -36.50 -8.30 -5.56
N LEU A 75 -37.20 -9.22 -4.89
CA LEU A 75 -38.42 -9.82 -5.44
C LEU A 75 -39.53 -8.77 -5.67
N ALA A 76 -39.68 -7.79 -4.78
CA ALA A 76 -40.62 -6.69 -4.96
C ALA A 76 -40.25 -5.80 -6.15
N VAL A 77 -38.96 -5.48 -6.32
CA VAL A 77 -38.47 -4.70 -7.47
C VAL A 77 -38.69 -5.47 -8.78
N VAL A 78 -38.38 -6.77 -8.81
CA VAL A 78 -38.62 -7.62 -9.99
C VAL A 78 -40.11 -7.67 -10.31
N ALA A 79 -40.98 -7.81 -9.31
CA ALA A 79 -42.43 -7.78 -9.52
C ALA A 79 -42.90 -6.42 -10.08
N LEU A 80 -42.34 -5.30 -9.61
CA LEU A 80 -42.64 -3.96 -10.13
C LEU A 80 -42.14 -3.77 -11.57
N VAL A 81 -40.96 -4.29 -11.92
CA VAL A 81 -40.43 -4.24 -13.29
C VAL A 81 -41.31 -5.07 -14.22
N VAL A 82 -41.68 -6.29 -13.83
CA VAL A 82 -42.58 -7.14 -14.61
C VAL A 82 -43.96 -6.49 -14.75
N TRP A 83 -44.47 -5.86 -13.69
CA TRP A 83 -45.72 -5.11 -13.73
C TRP A 83 -45.62 -3.90 -14.67
N GLY A 84 -44.55 -3.12 -14.60
CA GLY A 84 -44.30 -1.98 -15.49
C GLY A 84 -44.18 -2.39 -16.97
N LEU A 85 -43.42 -3.46 -17.25
CA LEU A 85 -43.28 -3.98 -18.62
C LEU A 85 -44.60 -4.54 -19.17
N THR A 86 -45.41 -5.20 -18.35
CA THR A 86 -46.72 -5.71 -18.77
C THR A 86 -47.79 -4.63 -18.88
N ALA A 87 -47.64 -3.51 -18.15
CA ALA A 87 -48.46 -2.31 -18.33
C ALA A 87 -48.06 -1.55 -19.60
N PHE A 88 -46.76 -1.43 -19.88
CA PHE A 88 -46.25 -0.81 -21.10
C PHE A 88 -46.60 -1.64 -22.36
N ALA A 89 -46.49 -2.96 -22.30
CA ALA A 89 -46.89 -3.85 -23.40
C ALA A 89 -48.41 -3.88 -23.67
N ARG A 90 -49.25 -3.40 -22.73
CA ARG A 90 -50.71 -3.23 -22.93
C ARG A 90 -51.10 -1.81 -23.36
N SER A 91 -50.17 -0.86 -23.30
CA SER A 91 -50.33 0.51 -23.79
C SER A 91 -49.59 0.66 -25.13
N GLY A 92 -49.97 -0.17 -26.11
CA GLY A 92 -49.54 0.04 -27.49
C GLY A 92 -50.10 1.35 -28.04
N GLY A 93 -49.23 2.16 -28.61
CA GLY A 93 -49.55 3.36 -29.39
C GLY A 93 -48.31 3.81 -30.15
N ASP A 94 -48.33 3.60 -31.47
CA ASP A 94 -47.31 3.93 -32.46
C ASP A 94 -46.84 5.41 -32.43
N ASP A 95 -45.57 5.63 -32.74
CA ASP A 95 -45.14 6.51 -33.83
C ASP A 95 -43.60 6.53 -33.97
N ALA A 96 -43.12 6.08 -35.13
CA ALA A 96 -41.78 6.35 -35.65
C ALA A 96 -41.81 7.66 -36.46
N PRO A 97 -40.68 8.38 -36.56
CA PRO A 97 -40.11 8.51 -37.91
C PRO A 97 -38.57 8.58 -37.99
N GLU A 98 -38.05 7.76 -38.91
CA GLU A 98 -37.10 8.07 -40.01
C GLU A 98 -35.97 9.12 -39.86
N THR A 99 -34.77 8.59 -40.13
CA THR A 99 -33.44 9.15 -40.49
C THR A 99 -33.40 10.24 -41.60
N PRO A 100 -32.29 11.00 -41.78
CA PRO A 100 -31.19 10.52 -42.65
C PRO A 100 -29.74 10.95 -42.35
N THR A 101 -28.84 10.08 -42.79
CA THR A 101 -27.39 10.19 -43.02
C THR A 101 -26.99 11.27 -44.04
N ALA A 102 -25.80 11.87 -43.86
CA ALA A 102 -24.97 12.39 -44.96
C ALA A 102 -23.47 12.17 -44.69
N ALA A 103 -22.73 11.76 -45.73
CA ALA A 103 -21.35 11.28 -45.75
C ALA A 103 -20.33 12.39 -46.14
N PRO A 104 -19.00 12.14 -46.08
CA PRO A 104 -17.95 13.17 -46.03
C PRO A 104 -17.45 13.65 -47.41
N SER A 105 -16.99 14.92 -47.47
CA SER A 105 -16.31 15.49 -48.63
C SER A 105 -14.78 15.34 -48.54
N THR A 106 -14.19 14.74 -49.56
CA THR A 106 -12.78 14.83 -49.96
C THR A 106 -12.57 16.02 -50.88
N LEU A 107 -11.44 16.74 -50.76
CA LEU A 107 -10.81 17.45 -51.89
C LEU A 107 -9.28 17.53 -51.68
N VAL A 108 -8.58 17.35 -52.80
CA VAL A 108 -7.13 17.18 -53.03
C VAL A 108 -6.55 18.48 -53.63
N THR A 109 -5.22 18.50 -53.83
CA THR A 109 -4.36 19.34 -54.71
C THR A 109 -3.93 20.72 -54.19
N THR A 110 -2.69 21.23 -54.28
CA THR A 110 -1.28 20.80 -54.56
C THR A 110 -0.40 22.09 -54.43
N PRO A 111 0.96 22.02 -54.46
CA PRO A 111 1.88 22.98 -53.81
C PRO A 111 2.42 24.10 -54.73
N THR A 112 3.04 25.13 -54.14
CA THR A 112 4.00 26.05 -54.80
C THR A 112 4.89 26.76 -53.76
N GLU A 113 6.18 26.44 -53.77
CA GLU A 113 7.34 27.27 -53.39
C GLU A 113 7.92 27.88 -54.71
N PRO A 114 8.92 28.81 -54.79
CA PRO A 114 9.85 29.28 -53.76
C PRO A 114 10.31 30.78 -53.81
N ASN A 115 11.22 31.12 -52.87
CA ASN A 115 12.40 32.01 -53.02
C ASN A 115 12.24 33.54 -52.70
N PRO A 116 13.34 34.33 -52.54
CA PRO A 116 13.99 34.63 -51.23
C PRO A 116 14.42 36.13 -51.09
N GLU A 117 14.86 36.55 -49.91
CA GLU A 117 15.73 37.74 -49.67
C GLU A 117 16.07 37.71 -48.17
N GLY A 118 17.29 37.88 -47.66
CA GLY A 118 18.57 38.28 -48.20
C GLY A 118 19.35 39.04 -47.11
N ALA A 119 20.60 38.62 -46.85
CA ALA A 119 21.67 39.29 -46.07
C ALA A 119 21.41 39.50 -44.55
N ASP A 120 22.37 39.37 -43.63
CA ASP A 120 23.83 39.59 -43.63
C ASP A 120 24.59 38.31 -43.17
N ALA A 121 25.69 37.84 -43.77
CA ALA A 121 27.04 38.43 -43.90
C ALA A 121 27.62 38.85 -42.52
N ALA A 122 28.75 38.35 -42.04
CA ALA A 122 29.80 37.55 -42.61
C ALA A 122 30.69 37.01 -41.47
N SER A 123 31.41 35.92 -41.79
CA SER A 123 32.85 35.76 -41.54
C SER A 123 33.36 35.59 -40.10
N ASP A 124 34.25 34.65 -39.80
CA ASP A 124 35.04 33.73 -40.62
C ASP A 124 35.61 32.63 -39.70
N GLU A 125 35.75 31.43 -40.28
CA GLU A 125 36.88 30.49 -40.24
C GLU A 125 37.85 30.41 -39.00
N THR A 126 38.49 29.29 -38.65
CA THR A 126 38.91 28.08 -39.41
C THR A 126 39.33 26.97 -38.43
N ASP A 127 39.34 25.74 -38.96
CA ASP A 127 40.23 24.58 -38.70
C ASP A 127 40.26 23.90 -37.31
N ALA A 128 39.78 22.64 -37.19
CA ALA A 128 40.48 21.38 -37.53
C ALA A 128 41.66 21.10 -36.57
N THR A 129 41.79 19.97 -35.90
CA THR A 129 41.93 18.61 -36.44
C THR A 129 42.02 17.62 -35.26
N ALA A 130 41.56 16.39 -35.53
CA ALA A 130 42.09 15.08 -35.11
C ALA A 130 42.79 14.89 -33.73
N ALA A 131 42.40 13.84 -32.99
CA ALA A 131 43.18 12.60 -32.96
C ALA A 131 42.55 11.49 -32.10
N ASP A 132 42.71 10.30 -32.65
CA ASP A 132 42.56 8.95 -32.13
C ASP A 132 43.41 8.66 -30.87
N ALA A 133 42.96 7.70 -30.03
CA ALA A 133 43.75 6.53 -29.57
C ALA A 133 43.35 6.00 -28.16
N THR A 134 42.81 4.77 -28.19
CA THR A 134 43.21 3.56 -27.43
C THR A 134 43.48 3.54 -25.91
N GLY A 135 42.93 2.49 -25.28
CA GLY A 135 43.53 1.72 -24.16
C GLY A 135 43.11 2.19 -22.75
N THR A 136 42.92 1.37 -21.71
CA THR A 136 43.14 -0.07 -21.47
C THR A 136 42.44 -0.40 -20.14
N ASP A 137 42.12 -1.68 -19.97
CA ASP A 137 41.68 -2.43 -18.78
C ASP A 137 42.06 -1.89 -17.39
N ALA A 138 41.12 -2.05 -16.43
CA ALA A 138 41.46 -2.35 -15.04
C ALA A 138 40.35 -3.16 -14.36
N LYS A 139 40.65 -4.45 -14.22
CA LYS A 139 40.04 -5.46 -13.34
C LYS A 139 40.36 -5.16 -11.88
N SER A 140 39.40 -5.29 -10.97
CA SER A 140 39.66 -5.86 -9.64
C SER A 140 38.38 -6.40 -9.00
N SER A 141 38.41 -7.72 -8.78
CA SER A 141 37.64 -8.46 -7.78
C SER A 141 38.15 -8.13 -6.37
N ASP A 142 37.31 -8.22 -5.34
CA ASP A 142 37.33 -9.28 -4.30
C ASP A 142 36.61 -8.82 -3.00
N ALA A 143 36.19 -9.83 -2.22
CA ALA A 143 35.69 -9.86 -0.85
C ALA A 143 34.20 -9.53 -0.60
N ALA A 144 33.43 -10.31 0.15
CA ALA A 144 33.62 -11.65 0.72
C ALA A 144 32.25 -12.11 1.22
N ALA A 145 31.97 -13.40 1.04
CA ALA A 145 30.86 -14.11 1.67
C ALA A 145 31.10 -14.25 3.18
N THR A 146 30.04 -14.20 3.97
CA THR A 146 29.98 -14.90 5.25
C THR A 146 28.58 -15.46 5.42
N GLU A 147 28.55 -16.79 5.45
CA GLU A 147 27.44 -17.69 5.71
C GLU A 147 27.11 -17.78 7.21
N GLU A 148 25.95 -18.38 7.46
CA GLU A 148 25.43 -18.97 8.70
C GLU A 148 24.79 -18.09 9.79
N GLY A 149 23.49 -18.35 10.00
CA GLY A 149 22.77 -17.95 11.20
C GLY A 149 21.25 -18.17 11.19
N GLU A 150 20.74 -19.32 10.75
CA GLU A 150 19.42 -19.85 11.18
C GLU A 150 19.66 -21.15 11.98
N PRO A 151 18.78 -21.57 12.92
CA PRO A 151 17.32 -21.56 12.76
C PRO A 151 16.52 -21.15 14.02
N GLY A 152 15.36 -20.54 13.78
CA GLY A 152 14.31 -20.34 14.78
C GLY A 152 12.96 -20.73 14.19
N LYS A 153 12.69 -22.04 14.14
CA LYS A 153 11.37 -22.58 13.83
C LYS A 153 10.40 -22.27 14.98
N ASP A 154 9.60 -21.23 14.81
CA ASP A 154 8.28 -21.16 15.43
C ASP A 154 7.23 -21.23 14.31
N LYS A 155 6.66 -22.43 14.18
CA LYS A 155 5.52 -22.69 13.29
C LYS A 155 4.25 -22.26 14.02
N ASP A 156 3.89 -20.99 13.88
CA ASP A 156 2.50 -20.58 14.03
C ASP A 156 1.79 -20.77 12.69
N LYS A 157 0.86 -21.72 12.67
CA LYS A 157 -0.17 -21.87 11.66
C LYS A 157 -1.22 -20.80 11.93
N ASP A 158 -1.38 -19.85 11.02
CA ASP A 158 -2.69 -19.41 10.49
C ASP A 158 -2.49 -18.28 9.49
N GLY A 159 -3.01 -18.50 8.28
CA GLY A 159 -2.85 -17.64 7.11
C GLY A 159 -2.30 -18.45 5.95
N GLU A 160 -3.18 -19.18 5.26
CA GLU A 160 -2.88 -19.81 3.97
C GLU A 160 -2.49 -18.70 2.98
N LYS A 161 -1.19 -18.35 2.96
CA LYS A 161 -0.57 -17.69 1.82
C LYS A 161 -0.77 -18.67 0.66
N PRO A 162 -1.34 -18.26 -0.48
CA PRO A 162 -1.37 -19.13 -1.64
C PRO A 162 0.06 -19.60 -1.89
N ASP A 163 0.21 -20.90 -2.07
CA ASP A 163 1.48 -21.56 -2.27
C ASP A 163 2.15 -20.97 -3.51
N ASP A 164 3.15 -20.12 -3.29
CA ASP A 164 3.88 -19.40 -4.36
C ASP A 164 4.37 -20.37 -5.44
N GLU A 165 4.68 -21.61 -5.06
CA GLU A 165 5.08 -22.70 -5.97
C GLU A 165 3.93 -23.19 -6.87
N ALA A 166 2.69 -23.28 -6.39
CA ALA A 166 1.56 -23.60 -7.26
C ALA A 166 1.13 -22.42 -8.12
N LEU A 167 1.20 -21.18 -7.58
CA LEU A 167 0.97 -19.99 -8.39
C LEU A 167 1.95 -19.93 -9.57
N ALA A 168 3.24 -20.18 -9.34
CA ALA A 168 4.26 -20.23 -10.39
C ALA A 168 4.02 -21.33 -11.44
N ALA A 169 3.34 -22.42 -11.06
CA ALA A 169 2.96 -23.48 -11.99
C ALA A 169 1.81 -23.07 -12.93
N LYS A 170 0.96 -22.10 -12.54
CA LYS A 170 -0.14 -21.61 -13.37
C LYS A 170 0.39 -21.00 -14.67
N LYS A 171 -0.37 -21.19 -15.76
CA LYS A 171 -0.07 -20.64 -17.09
C LYS A 171 -1.04 -19.55 -17.53
N THR A 172 -2.03 -19.27 -16.69
CA THR A 172 -2.99 -18.18 -16.82
C THR A 172 -2.84 -17.30 -15.59
N CYS A 173 -3.16 -16.02 -15.75
CA CYS A 173 -3.19 -15.07 -14.65
C CYS A 173 -4.47 -14.26 -14.69
N GLU A 174 -5.11 -14.13 -13.53
CA GLU A 174 -6.24 -13.23 -13.27
C GLU A 174 -5.87 -12.22 -12.18
N LEU A 175 -6.71 -11.20 -11.95
CA LEU A 175 -6.48 -10.17 -10.95
C LEU A 175 -6.21 -10.77 -9.56
N GLU A 176 -6.91 -11.86 -9.23
CA GLU A 176 -6.83 -12.61 -7.97
C GLU A 176 -5.45 -13.23 -7.73
N ASP A 177 -4.66 -13.45 -8.78
CA ASP A 177 -3.31 -14.02 -8.68
C ASP A 177 -2.24 -12.97 -8.37
N LEU A 178 -2.51 -11.70 -8.69
CA LEU A 178 -1.57 -10.61 -8.43
C LEU A 178 -1.39 -10.40 -6.92
N GLN A 179 -0.14 -10.25 -6.50
CA GLN A 179 0.23 -9.97 -5.11
C GLN A 179 0.59 -8.49 -4.96
N LEU A 180 -0.13 -7.78 -4.09
CA LEU A 180 0.07 -6.34 -3.83
C LEU A 180 0.77 -6.14 -2.49
N THR A 181 1.89 -5.40 -2.50
CA THR A 181 2.65 -5.04 -1.30
C THR A 181 2.80 -3.52 -1.22
N ALA A 182 2.25 -2.90 -0.18
CA ALA A 182 2.43 -1.47 0.06
C ALA A 182 3.76 -1.18 0.77
N GLU A 183 4.44 -0.12 0.35
CA GLU A 183 5.68 0.38 0.94
C GLU A 183 5.59 1.89 1.19
N LEU A 184 6.34 2.33 2.19
CA LEU A 184 6.54 3.75 2.49
C LEU A 184 8.02 4.07 2.38
N ASN A 185 8.33 5.28 1.92
CA ASN A 185 9.72 5.76 1.96
C ASN A 185 10.20 6.06 3.39
N LYS A 186 9.28 6.34 4.32
CA LYS A 186 9.53 6.46 5.77
C LYS A 186 8.23 6.28 6.55
N THR A 187 8.32 6.08 7.87
CA THR A 187 7.15 5.78 8.73
C THR A 187 6.74 6.95 9.64
N ALA A 188 7.44 8.09 9.55
CA ALA A 188 7.12 9.32 10.27
C ALA A 188 7.26 10.51 9.31
N PHE A 189 6.19 11.31 9.21
CA PHE A 189 6.12 12.49 8.34
C PHE A 189 5.78 13.72 9.15
N GLY A 190 6.49 14.83 8.90
CA GLY A 190 6.17 16.10 9.54
C GLY A 190 4.90 16.73 8.96
N GLN A 191 4.15 17.45 9.79
CA GLN A 191 3.13 18.38 9.28
C GLN A 191 3.78 19.40 8.34
N GLY A 192 3.17 19.63 7.17
CA GLY A 192 3.65 20.62 6.21
C GLY A 192 4.88 20.22 5.37
N GLU A 193 5.44 19.02 5.60
CA GLU A 193 6.48 18.47 4.74
C GLU A 193 6.02 18.40 3.26
N PRO A 194 6.89 18.56 2.25
CA PRO A 194 6.47 18.52 0.85
C PRO A 194 5.86 17.17 0.44
N ALA A 195 4.96 17.17 -0.55
CA ALA A 195 4.31 15.95 -1.04
C ALA A 195 5.33 14.89 -1.52
N GLU A 196 6.42 15.33 -2.13
CA GLU A 196 7.49 14.49 -2.68
C GLU A 196 8.26 13.69 -1.62
N GLU A 197 8.21 14.14 -0.37
CA GLU A 197 8.82 13.43 0.76
C GLU A 197 7.85 12.41 1.39
N ARG A 198 6.57 12.43 1.00
CA ARG A 198 5.51 11.48 1.38
C ARG A 198 5.16 10.56 0.23
N LYS A 199 5.95 9.51 0.03
CA LYS A 199 5.77 8.56 -1.08
C LYS A 199 5.18 7.25 -0.60
N PHE A 200 4.00 6.94 -1.13
CA PHE A 200 3.35 5.65 -0.96
C PHE A 200 3.54 4.84 -2.22
N SER A 201 4.10 3.64 -2.07
CA SER A 201 4.31 2.74 -3.21
C SER A 201 3.48 1.48 -3.05
N VAL A 202 3.13 0.88 -4.17
CA VAL A 202 2.61 -0.48 -4.23
C VAL A 202 3.44 -1.25 -5.25
N LEU A 203 3.91 -2.42 -4.83
CA LEU A 203 4.55 -3.40 -5.68
C LEU A 203 3.48 -4.41 -6.07
N ILE A 204 3.30 -4.60 -7.37
CA ILE A 204 2.37 -5.55 -7.94
C ILE A 204 3.20 -6.66 -8.57
N HIS A 205 3.21 -7.81 -7.92
CA HIS A 205 3.93 -9.00 -8.37
C HIS A 205 2.96 -9.96 -9.05
N ASN A 206 3.33 -10.43 -10.24
CA ASN A 206 2.70 -11.58 -10.88
C ASN A 206 3.51 -12.84 -10.55
N PRO A 207 3.06 -13.69 -9.61
CA PRO A 207 3.77 -14.91 -9.25
C PRO A 207 3.56 -16.05 -10.26
N THR A 208 2.71 -15.88 -11.28
CA THR A 208 2.33 -16.96 -12.20
C THR A 208 3.32 -17.11 -13.35
N GLY A 209 3.21 -18.24 -14.07
CA GLY A 209 3.95 -18.50 -15.30
C GLY A 209 3.29 -17.96 -16.57
N GLY A 210 2.24 -17.14 -16.48
CA GLY A 210 1.60 -16.47 -17.62
C GLY A 210 1.45 -14.96 -17.36
N ASP A 211 1.33 -14.16 -18.41
CA ASP A 211 1.15 -12.71 -18.27
C ASP A 211 -0.27 -12.39 -17.76
N CYS A 212 -0.40 -11.43 -16.85
CA CYS A 212 -1.71 -10.88 -16.49
C CYS A 212 -1.99 -9.67 -17.35
N VAL A 213 -3.08 -9.70 -18.11
CA VAL A 213 -3.60 -8.52 -18.82
C VAL A 213 -4.79 -8.00 -18.02
N ILE A 214 -4.64 -6.83 -17.42
CA ILE A 214 -5.65 -6.22 -16.56
C ILE A 214 -6.15 -4.95 -17.23
N ASP A 215 -7.46 -4.86 -17.47
CA ASP A 215 -8.09 -3.58 -17.81
C ASP A 215 -8.12 -2.71 -16.55
N THR A 216 -7.31 -1.65 -16.55
CA THR A 216 -7.19 -0.70 -15.43
C THR A 216 -8.19 0.44 -15.47
N ASP A 217 -8.99 0.55 -16.53
CA ASP A 217 -10.16 1.43 -16.51
C ASP A 217 -11.27 0.80 -15.64
N ASP A 218 -11.43 -0.52 -15.72
CA ASP A 218 -12.32 -1.32 -14.87
C ASP A 218 -11.71 -1.62 -13.49
N ASN A 219 -10.39 -1.91 -13.43
CA ASN A 219 -9.66 -2.26 -12.22
C ASN A 219 -8.64 -1.19 -11.85
N GLN A 220 -9.13 -0.02 -11.46
CA GLN A 220 -8.26 1.14 -11.22
C GLN A 220 -7.20 0.89 -10.16
N LEU A 221 -5.95 1.22 -10.52
CA LEU A 221 -4.87 1.36 -9.56
C LEU A 221 -5.06 2.65 -8.78
N ARG A 222 -5.17 2.54 -7.46
CA ARG A 222 -5.32 3.69 -6.56
C ARG A 222 -4.61 3.47 -5.23
N PHE A 223 -4.27 4.57 -4.59
CA PHE A 223 -3.59 4.65 -3.31
C PHE A 223 -4.53 5.38 -2.35
N ALA A 224 -4.60 4.93 -1.10
CA ALA A 224 -5.37 5.63 -0.10
C ALA A 224 -4.68 5.63 1.27
N ALA A 225 -4.97 6.68 2.03
CA ALA A 225 -4.56 6.82 3.42
C ALA A 225 -5.78 6.76 4.33
N PHE A 226 -5.66 6.03 5.42
CA PHE A 226 -6.69 5.85 6.42
C PHE A 226 -6.19 6.32 7.78
N SER A 227 -6.95 7.17 8.47
CA SER A 227 -6.70 7.42 9.89
C SER A 227 -7.05 6.19 10.71
N ILE A 228 -6.22 5.88 11.71
CA ILE A 228 -6.44 4.78 12.64
C ILE A 228 -7.01 5.37 13.94
N ALA A 229 -8.30 5.13 14.19
CA ALA A 229 -8.98 5.53 15.41
C ALA A 229 -9.51 4.31 16.18
N ARG A 230 -10.03 4.52 17.38
CA ARG A 230 -10.59 3.42 18.21
C ARG A 230 -11.81 2.78 17.56
N GLU A 231 -12.60 3.58 16.85
CA GLU A 231 -13.77 3.18 16.08
C GLU A 231 -13.43 2.45 14.76
N GLY A 232 -12.15 2.44 14.35
CA GLY A 232 -11.68 1.73 13.16
C GLY A 232 -10.90 2.63 12.20
N TYR A 233 -10.87 2.20 10.94
CA TYR A 233 -10.19 2.90 9.85
C TYR A 233 -11.16 3.85 9.15
N GLN A 234 -10.74 5.09 8.94
CA GLN A 234 -11.48 6.06 8.13
C GLN A 234 -10.58 6.56 7.01
N GLN A 235 -11.04 6.43 5.75
CA GLN A 235 -10.30 6.99 4.62
C GLN A 235 -10.27 8.51 4.73
N ILE A 236 -9.08 9.10 4.63
CA ILE A 236 -8.88 10.55 4.64
C ILE A 236 -8.39 11.07 3.30
N TRP A 237 -7.82 10.22 2.45
CA TRP A 237 -7.27 10.63 1.16
C TRP A 237 -7.23 9.45 0.18
N SER A 238 -7.40 9.75 -1.11
CA SER A 238 -7.00 8.89 -2.22
C SER A 238 -6.35 9.70 -3.34
N ASP A 239 -5.39 9.12 -4.04
CA ASP A 239 -4.72 9.76 -5.18
C ASP A 239 -5.68 10.07 -6.33
N THR A 240 -6.71 9.26 -6.50
CA THR A 240 -7.72 9.35 -7.57
C THR A 240 -8.93 10.23 -7.22
N ASP A 241 -9.07 10.71 -5.98
CA ASP A 241 -10.18 11.62 -5.61
C ASP A 241 -10.17 12.91 -6.44
N CYS A 242 -8.97 13.36 -6.81
CA CYS A 242 -8.73 14.65 -7.47
C CYS A 242 -7.82 14.59 -8.69
N ASN A 243 -7.39 13.39 -9.06
CA ASN A 243 -6.52 13.17 -10.22
C ASN A 243 -7.06 11.99 -11.02
N LYS A 244 -6.64 11.89 -12.28
CA LYS A 244 -6.87 10.67 -13.05
C LYS A 244 -6.01 9.52 -12.48
N PRO A 245 -6.44 8.27 -12.62
CA PRO A 245 -5.60 7.11 -12.34
C PRO A 245 -4.26 7.20 -13.07
N MET A 246 -3.20 6.68 -12.43
CA MET A 246 -1.83 6.78 -12.97
C MET A 246 -1.54 5.86 -14.15
N ILE A 247 -2.33 4.79 -14.29
CA ILE A 247 -2.37 3.88 -15.43
C ILE A 247 -3.84 3.73 -15.84
N THR A 248 -4.07 3.49 -17.13
CA THR A 248 -5.39 3.41 -17.76
C THR A 248 -5.34 2.42 -18.92
N GLY A 249 -6.47 1.80 -19.25
CA GLY A 249 -6.59 0.80 -20.32
C GLY A 249 -5.95 -0.55 -19.97
N GLU A 250 -5.65 -1.36 -20.99
CA GLU A 250 -5.04 -2.68 -20.83
C GLU A 250 -3.58 -2.58 -20.40
N GLU A 251 -3.29 -3.05 -19.18
CA GLU A 251 -1.95 -3.11 -18.61
C GLU A 251 -1.48 -4.56 -18.50
N VAL A 252 -0.25 -4.81 -18.94
CA VAL A 252 0.39 -6.13 -18.84
C VAL A 252 1.31 -6.20 -17.62
N PHE A 253 1.11 -7.22 -16.79
CA PHE A 253 1.99 -7.62 -15.69
C PHE A 253 2.66 -8.94 -16.08
N PRO A 254 3.92 -8.92 -16.59
CA PRO A 254 4.55 -10.10 -17.13
C PRO A 254 4.74 -11.22 -16.09
N ALA A 255 4.77 -12.46 -16.56
CA ALA A 255 4.99 -13.64 -15.73
C ALA A 255 6.24 -13.51 -14.84
N GLY A 256 6.11 -13.74 -13.54
CA GLY A 256 7.20 -13.67 -12.56
C GLY A 256 7.72 -12.27 -12.25
N GLU A 257 7.20 -11.22 -12.88
CA GLU A 257 7.72 -9.86 -12.70
C GLU A 257 7.00 -9.08 -11.59
N THR A 258 7.67 -8.02 -11.14
CA THR A 258 7.13 -7.07 -10.18
C THR A 258 7.22 -5.66 -10.74
N ARG A 259 6.10 -4.96 -10.79
CA ARG A 259 6.02 -3.54 -11.17
C ARG A 259 5.77 -2.69 -9.93
N LYS A 260 6.50 -1.58 -9.80
CA LYS A 260 6.36 -0.63 -8.69
C LYS A 260 5.69 0.65 -9.18
N PHE A 261 4.68 1.07 -8.45
CA PHE A 261 3.96 2.31 -8.67
C PHE A 261 4.04 3.17 -7.41
N THR A 262 4.11 4.49 -7.57
CA THR A 262 4.32 5.41 -6.45
C THR A 262 3.46 6.65 -6.61
N ALA A 263 2.68 6.96 -5.57
CA ALA A 263 1.97 8.23 -5.41
C ALA A 263 2.66 9.10 -4.36
N ALA A 264 2.71 10.40 -4.62
CA ALA A 264 3.14 11.41 -3.65
C ALA A 264 1.90 12.03 -2.99
N TRP A 265 1.86 12.06 -1.65
CA TRP A 265 0.73 12.60 -0.93
C TRP A 265 1.07 13.94 -0.27
N SER A 266 0.30 14.99 -0.60
CA SER A 266 0.46 16.32 -0.02
C SER A 266 0.21 16.39 1.49
N GLY A 267 -0.27 15.33 2.14
CA GLY A 267 -0.66 15.34 3.56
C GLY A 267 -1.98 16.08 3.81
N LEU A 268 -2.75 16.35 2.74
CA LEU A 268 -4.08 16.95 2.81
C LEU A 268 -5.15 15.88 2.58
N ASP A 269 -6.30 16.05 3.21
CA ASP A 269 -7.46 15.19 2.97
C ASP A 269 -8.00 15.33 1.55
N SER A 270 -8.80 14.36 1.10
CA SER A 270 -9.55 14.44 -0.15
C SER A 270 -10.82 13.59 -0.08
N ALA A 271 -11.74 13.88 -0.98
CA ALA A 271 -12.88 13.04 -1.28
C ALA A 271 -13.26 13.30 -2.75
N PRO A 272 -14.02 12.39 -3.39
CA PRO A 272 -14.53 12.61 -4.74
C PRO A 272 -15.22 13.98 -4.84
N GLU A 273 -14.84 14.74 -5.87
CA GLU A 273 -15.36 16.09 -6.15
C GLU A 273 -15.06 17.16 -5.06
N ARG A 274 -14.25 16.83 -4.04
CA ARG A 274 -13.83 17.76 -2.97
C ARG A 274 -12.33 18.03 -3.03
N CYS A 275 -11.93 18.68 -4.12
CA CYS A 275 -10.53 18.96 -4.42
C CYS A 275 -10.06 20.35 -3.97
N ASP A 276 -11.01 21.23 -3.67
CA ASP A 276 -10.79 22.55 -3.11
C ASP A 276 -10.86 22.54 -1.58
N ALA A 277 -10.19 23.51 -0.93
CA ALA A 277 -10.22 23.73 0.52
C ALA A 277 -9.88 22.50 1.38
N ARG A 278 -9.03 21.61 0.86
CA ARG A 278 -8.53 20.43 1.56
C ARG A 278 -7.79 20.79 2.85
N GLN A 279 -8.01 19.99 3.89
CA GLN A 279 -7.47 20.21 5.22
C GLN A 279 -6.22 19.36 5.47
N PRO A 280 -5.24 19.86 6.22
CA PRO A 280 -4.11 19.03 6.65
C PRO A 280 -4.57 17.84 7.50
N ALA A 281 -3.98 16.67 7.22
CA ALA A 281 -4.16 15.51 8.08
C ALA A 281 -3.58 15.80 9.47
N ALA A 282 -4.37 15.53 10.51
CA ALA A 282 -3.98 15.81 11.90
C ALA A 282 -2.82 14.92 12.36
N PRO A 283 -2.05 15.31 13.39
CA PRO A 283 -1.10 14.40 14.02
C PRO A 283 -1.78 13.12 14.52
N GLY A 284 -1.17 11.97 14.25
CA GLY A 284 -1.76 10.68 14.59
C GLY A 284 -1.20 9.49 13.82
N ALA A 285 -1.82 8.33 14.04
CA ALA A 285 -1.49 7.08 13.38
C ALA A 285 -2.37 6.85 12.15
N TYR A 286 -1.75 6.37 11.08
CA TYR A 286 -2.36 6.17 9.77
C TYR A 286 -1.94 4.84 9.16
N ALA A 287 -2.70 4.38 8.19
CA ALA A 287 -2.37 3.27 7.31
C ALA A 287 -2.42 3.72 5.84
N ALA A 288 -1.42 3.34 5.05
CA ALA A 288 -1.46 3.45 3.59
C ALA A 288 -1.79 2.08 2.99
N VAL A 289 -2.61 2.09 1.93
CA VAL A 289 -3.04 0.89 1.21
C VAL A 289 -2.98 1.17 -0.29
N GLY A 290 -2.47 0.20 -1.06
CA GLY A 290 -2.58 0.19 -2.51
C GLY A 290 -3.72 -0.74 -2.96
N PHE A 291 -4.45 -0.35 -3.98
CA PHE A 291 -5.56 -1.12 -4.57
C PHE A 291 -5.36 -1.29 -6.07
N LEU A 292 -5.82 -2.41 -6.61
CA LEU A 292 -6.00 -2.64 -8.03
C LEU A 292 -7.38 -3.27 -8.22
N GLY A 293 -8.36 -2.47 -8.62
CA GLY A 293 -9.77 -2.87 -8.60
C GLY A 293 -10.23 -3.25 -7.18
N GLU A 294 -10.76 -4.46 -7.03
CA GLU A 294 -11.20 -5.00 -5.73
C GLU A 294 -10.05 -5.57 -4.87
N LYS A 295 -8.86 -5.78 -5.45
CA LYS A 295 -7.68 -6.22 -4.68
C LYS A 295 -7.06 -5.08 -3.90
N SER A 296 -6.55 -5.40 -2.71
CA SER A 296 -5.78 -4.47 -1.87
C SER A 296 -4.53 -5.13 -1.31
N SER A 297 -3.50 -4.33 -1.08
CA SER A 297 -2.36 -4.74 -0.25
C SER A 297 -2.76 -4.88 1.22
N ALA A 298 -1.90 -5.52 2.02
CA ALA A 298 -1.93 -5.28 3.46
C ALA A 298 -1.66 -3.79 3.77
N PRO A 299 -2.23 -3.23 4.85
CA PRO A 299 -1.95 -1.86 5.26
C PRO A 299 -0.54 -1.71 5.82
N VAL A 300 0.16 -0.64 5.43
CA VAL A 300 1.43 -0.23 6.04
C VAL A 300 1.21 1.00 6.90
N THR A 301 1.62 0.93 8.17
CA THR A 301 1.33 1.98 9.14
C THR A 301 2.40 3.06 9.18
N PHE A 302 1.98 4.30 9.41
CA PHE A 302 2.86 5.45 9.61
C PHE A 302 2.24 6.46 10.58
N ASN A 303 3.04 7.47 10.96
CA ASN A 303 2.58 8.56 11.80
C ASN A 303 2.79 9.92 11.12
N ILE A 304 1.86 10.83 11.37
CA ILE A 304 2.06 12.27 11.12
C ILE A 304 2.43 12.91 12.46
N THR A 305 3.60 13.55 12.51
CA THR A 305 4.15 14.16 13.72
C THR A 305 3.81 15.64 13.81
N GLY A 306 3.53 16.07 15.05
CA GLY A 306 3.23 17.45 15.44
C GLY A 306 4.35 18.43 15.13
#